data_AF-A0A0K1EPR8-F1
#
_entry.id   AF-A0A0K1EPR8-F1
#
_cell.length_a   1.000
_cell.length_b   1.000
_cell.length_c   1.000
_cell.angle_alpha   90.00
_cell.angle_beta   90.00
_cell.angle_gamma   90.00
#
_symmetry.space_group_name_H-M   'P 1'
#
loop_
_entity.id
_entity.type
_entity.pdbx_description
1 polymer ?
#
loop_
_entity_poly.entity_id
_entity_poly.type
_entity_poly.pdbx_seq_one_letter_code
_entity_poly.pdbx_strand_id
1 'polypeptide(L)'
;MRRLRDIDGNSTHRRHARFHMARCRRGGAIHSTLRNEMVPLFNQLKALERDREDASDLAVDALAEVYGAEDVLENCVRDLDAAAAAVDRQNPSLTVQRTIFPSGYGADIKRDGNAQLNALTPLRVRAQPFAVAHPGIAAALTAIDAAEAAFKAALAARVTADGEAARTFAEELEGRRAVRQQLDSAYGRLRDHYKARPALAERYFLKAGTSRAKKVGSKPVAPSPETTPGREQGAGCEAPQTEAASLSEEASARQVVAAASSEGAAASDGKSARGRLARATRGVTEVASAT
;
A
#
# COMPACT_ATOMS: atom_id res chain seq x y z
N MET A 1 21.27 23.51 -15.77
CA MET A 1 20.45 22.26 -15.73
C MET A 1 19.48 22.37 -14.56
N ARG A 2 18.15 22.19 -14.73
CA ARG A 2 17.27 22.04 -13.56
C ARG A 2 17.65 20.70 -12.91
N ARG A 3 18.15 20.74 -11.69
CA ARG A 3 18.56 19.54 -10.94
C ARG A 3 17.32 18.69 -10.69
N LEU A 4 17.44 17.38 -10.90
CA LEU A 4 16.45 16.43 -10.42
C LEU A 4 16.30 16.62 -8.92
N ARG A 5 15.06 16.72 -8.45
CA ARG A 5 14.77 16.90 -7.04
C ARG A 5 14.45 15.56 -6.39
N ASP A 6 14.67 15.50 -5.09
CA ASP A 6 14.38 14.31 -4.28
C ASP A 6 12.89 13.96 -4.29
N ILE A 7 12.03 14.98 -4.39
CA ILE A 7 10.57 14.86 -4.47
C ILE A 7 10.05 14.47 -5.86
N ASP A 8 10.90 14.45 -6.90
CA ASP A 8 10.42 14.10 -8.23
C ASP A 8 10.14 12.59 -8.30
N GLY A 9 9.03 12.20 -8.94
CA GLY A 9 8.65 10.79 -9.07
C GLY A 9 9.64 9.94 -9.88
N ASN A 10 9.45 8.62 -9.82
CA ASN A 10 10.32 7.66 -10.48
C ASN A 10 10.42 7.85 -12.00
N SER A 11 9.26 8.08 -12.64
CA SER A 11 9.15 8.30 -14.09
C SER A 11 10.07 9.43 -14.57
N THR A 12 10.23 10.49 -13.77
CA THR A 12 11.13 11.61 -14.06
C THR A 12 12.60 11.16 -14.01
N HIS A 13 13.01 10.46 -12.95
CA HIS A 13 14.37 9.92 -12.80
C HIS A 13 14.73 8.99 -13.97
N ARG A 14 13.83 8.05 -14.30
CA ARG A 14 13.97 7.13 -15.43
C ARG A 14 14.09 7.87 -16.76
N ARG A 15 13.27 8.91 -16.99
CA ARG A 15 13.32 9.72 -18.22
C ARG A 15 14.66 10.41 -18.40
N HIS A 16 15.21 11.00 -17.33
CA HIS A 16 16.51 11.66 -17.37
C HIS A 16 17.66 10.68 -17.60
N ALA A 17 17.68 9.53 -16.89
CA ALA A 17 18.66 8.47 -17.11
C ALA A 17 18.62 7.94 -18.55
N ARG A 18 17.42 7.66 -19.08
CA ARG A 18 17.22 7.20 -20.46
C ARG A 18 17.72 8.23 -21.48
N PHE A 19 17.40 9.50 -21.29
CA PHE A 19 17.88 10.57 -22.16
C PHE A 19 19.41 10.64 -22.16
N HIS A 20 20.03 10.64 -20.98
CA HIS A 20 21.49 10.68 -20.83
C HIS A 20 22.17 9.50 -21.55
N MET A 21 21.72 8.27 -21.29
CA MET A 21 22.24 7.07 -21.97
C MET A 21 22.09 7.13 -23.49
N ALA A 22 20.95 7.64 -23.99
CA ALA A 22 20.71 7.77 -25.43
C ALA A 22 21.67 8.79 -26.08
N ARG A 23 21.94 9.91 -25.40
CA ARG A 23 22.90 10.92 -25.86
C ARG A 23 24.34 10.40 -25.83
N CYS A 24 24.71 9.69 -24.77
CA CYS A 24 26.04 9.11 -24.61
C CYS A 24 26.36 8.00 -25.63
N ARG A 25 25.36 7.36 -26.24
CA ARG A 25 25.56 6.34 -27.29
C ARG A 25 26.33 6.85 -28.51
N ARG A 26 26.27 8.15 -28.81
CA ARG A 26 26.88 8.75 -30.01
C ARG A 26 28.23 9.42 -29.75
N GLY A 27 28.79 9.30 -28.54
CA GLY A 27 30.03 9.98 -28.15
C GLY A 27 31.27 9.09 -28.21
N GLY A 28 32.43 9.69 -27.92
CA GLY A 28 33.70 8.97 -27.76
C GLY A 28 33.82 8.22 -26.42
N ALA A 29 35.02 7.71 -26.11
CA ALA A 29 35.27 6.78 -25.00
C ALA A 29 34.61 7.17 -23.65
N ILE A 30 34.76 8.42 -23.20
CA ILE A 30 34.16 8.88 -21.93
C ILE A 30 32.63 8.72 -21.90
N HIS A 31 31.95 8.90 -23.03
CA HIS A 31 30.49 8.77 -23.11
C HIS A 31 30.07 7.32 -23.01
N SER A 32 30.81 6.40 -23.62
CA SER A 32 30.58 4.97 -23.48
C SER A 32 30.72 4.53 -22.02
N THR A 33 31.74 5.02 -21.30
CA THR A 33 31.92 4.77 -19.87
C THR A 33 30.72 5.27 -19.05
N LEU A 34 30.33 6.54 -19.20
CA LEU A 34 29.20 7.13 -18.47
C LEU A 34 27.87 6.41 -18.77
N ARG A 35 27.68 5.99 -20.02
CA ARG A 35 26.54 5.15 -20.41
C ARG A 35 26.57 3.82 -19.67
N ASN A 36 27.70 3.13 -19.68
CA ASN A 36 27.83 1.81 -19.06
C ASN A 36 27.63 1.85 -17.54
N GLU A 37 28.06 2.94 -16.88
CA GLU A 37 27.78 3.18 -15.45
C GLU A 37 26.28 3.45 -15.18
N MET A 38 25.59 4.15 -16.09
CA MET A 38 24.16 4.48 -15.93
C MET A 38 23.20 3.31 -16.22
N VAL A 39 23.57 2.41 -17.14
CA VAL A 39 22.73 1.26 -17.54
C VAL A 39 22.27 0.39 -16.35
N PRO A 40 23.15 -0.09 -15.45
CA PRO A 40 22.73 -0.91 -14.32
C PRO A 40 21.80 -0.14 -13.38
N LEU A 41 22.08 1.13 -13.08
CA LEU A 41 21.23 1.96 -12.21
C LEU A 41 19.82 2.17 -12.80
N PHE A 42 19.73 2.40 -14.11
CA PHE A 42 18.44 2.51 -14.79
C PHE A 42 17.64 1.20 -14.76
N ASN A 43 18.31 0.07 -14.95
CA ASN A 43 17.66 -1.24 -14.90
C ASN A 43 17.24 -1.61 -13.48
N GLN A 44 18.05 -1.29 -12.48
CA GLN A 44 17.70 -1.47 -11.06
C GLN A 44 16.50 -0.62 -10.68
N LEU A 45 16.48 0.66 -11.05
CA LEU A 45 15.35 1.55 -10.75
C LEU A 45 14.03 1.08 -11.40
N LYS A 46 14.11 0.42 -12.56
CA LYS A 46 12.96 -0.23 -13.20
C LYS A 46 12.48 -1.48 -12.46
N ALA A 47 13.39 -2.24 -11.85
CA ALA A 47 13.04 -3.42 -11.06
C ALA A 47 12.37 -2.97 -9.77
N LEU A 48 12.99 -2.05 -9.03
CA LEU A 48 12.45 -1.49 -7.79
C LEU A 48 11.06 -0.88 -7.94
N GLU A 49 10.76 -0.25 -9.09
CA GLU A 49 9.42 0.26 -9.38
C GLU A 49 8.37 -0.85 -9.43
N ARG A 50 8.70 -1.98 -10.06
CA ARG A 50 7.81 -3.14 -10.16
C ARG A 50 7.68 -3.82 -8.82
N ASP A 51 8.78 -4.02 -8.12
CA ASP A 51 8.79 -4.63 -6.79
C ASP A 51 7.91 -3.81 -5.81
N ARG A 52 7.93 -2.48 -5.92
CA ARG A 52 7.03 -1.60 -5.16
C ARG A 52 5.56 -1.73 -5.60
N GLU A 53 5.29 -1.78 -6.90
CA GLU A 53 3.92 -1.98 -7.41
C GLU A 53 3.36 -3.31 -6.91
N ASP A 54 4.11 -4.40 -7.07
CA ASP A 54 3.75 -5.74 -6.59
C ASP A 54 3.53 -5.76 -5.07
N ALA A 55 4.40 -5.12 -4.28
CA ALA A 55 4.24 -5.02 -2.82
C ALA A 55 3.01 -4.19 -2.41
N SER A 56 2.69 -3.14 -3.17
CA SER A 56 1.48 -2.34 -2.94
C SER A 56 0.21 -3.13 -3.24
N ASP A 57 0.20 -3.92 -4.31
CA ASP A 57 -0.94 -4.78 -4.66
C ASP A 57 -1.13 -5.85 -3.57
N LEU A 58 -0.05 -6.48 -3.09
CA LEU A 58 -0.10 -7.42 -1.97
C LEU A 58 -0.65 -6.80 -0.67
N ALA A 59 -0.34 -5.53 -0.39
CA ALA A 59 -0.89 -4.83 0.77
C ALA A 59 -2.41 -4.60 0.63
N VAL A 60 -2.89 -4.30 -0.59
CA VAL A 60 -4.33 -4.18 -0.88
C VAL A 60 -5.03 -5.52 -0.73
N ASP A 61 -4.44 -6.59 -1.26
CA ASP A 61 -4.99 -7.94 -1.13
C ASP A 61 -5.07 -8.35 0.35
N ALA A 62 -4.02 -8.11 1.13
CA ALA A 62 -4.02 -8.40 2.56
C ALA A 62 -5.07 -7.57 3.33
N LEU A 63 -5.34 -6.33 2.92
CA LEU A 63 -6.43 -5.53 3.48
C LEU A 63 -7.81 -6.13 3.17
N ALA A 64 -8.01 -6.62 1.95
CA ALA A 64 -9.25 -7.28 1.56
C ALA A 64 -9.48 -8.56 2.38
N GLU A 65 -8.43 -9.36 2.62
CA GLU A 65 -8.49 -10.54 3.48
C GLU A 65 -8.83 -10.20 4.94
N VAL A 66 -8.34 -9.07 5.46
CA VAL A 66 -8.75 -8.56 6.79
C VAL A 66 -10.25 -8.28 6.83
N TYR A 67 -10.79 -7.60 5.82
CA TYR A 67 -12.25 -7.35 5.75
C TYR A 67 -13.07 -8.63 5.61
N GLY A 68 -12.60 -9.58 4.79
CA GLY A 68 -13.26 -10.89 4.65
C GLY A 68 -13.27 -11.68 5.96
N ALA A 69 -12.14 -11.70 6.69
CA ALA A 69 -12.06 -12.38 7.98
C ALA A 69 -12.91 -11.69 9.06
N GLU A 70 -12.99 -10.36 9.04
CA GLU A 70 -13.86 -9.56 9.91
C GLU A 70 -15.35 -9.86 9.66
N ASP A 71 -15.77 -9.91 8.38
CA ASP A 71 -17.14 -10.29 7.99
C ASP A 71 -17.51 -11.70 8.51
N VAL A 72 -16.59 -12.66 8.39
CA VAL A 72 -16.81 -14.04 8.89
C VAL A 72 -16.96 -14.04 10.40
N LEU A 73 -16.10 -13.33 11.13
CA LEU A 73 -16.20 -13.20 12.59
C LEU A 73 -17.53 -12.58 13.02
N GLU A 74 -17.96 -11.50 12.36
CA GLU A 74 -19.27 -10.86 12.63
C GLU A 74 -20.44 -11.83 12.40
N ASN A 75 -20.39 -12.63 11.34
CA ASN A 75 -21.41 -13.63 11.05
C ASN A 75 -21.45 -14.71 12.15
N CYS A 76 -20.30 -15.20 12.62
CA CYS A 76 -20.24 -16.16 13.72
C CYS A 76 -20.83 -15.58 15.02
N VAL A 77 -20.64 -14.29 15.30
CA VAL A 77 -21.28 -13.65 16.45
C VAL A 77 -22.79 -13.49 16.24
N ARG A 78 -23.24 -13.17 15.03
CA ARG A 78 -24.67 -13.14 14.70
C ARG A 78 -25.32 -14.51 14.88
N ASP A 79 -24.60 -15.59 14.54
CA ASP A 79 -25.07 -16.96 14.77
C ASP A 79 -25.16 -17.30 16.27
N LEU A 80 -24.22 -16.80 17.08
CA LEU A 80 -24.31 -16.90 18.55
C LEU A 80 -25.55 -16.17 19.09
N ASP A 81 -25.84 -14.96 18.61
CA ASP A 81 -27.06 -14.20 18.96
C ASP A 81 -28.33 -14.97 18.59
N ALA A 82 -28.38 -15.52 17.37
CA ALA A 82 -29.50 -16.34 16.91
C ALA A 82 -29.68 -17.62 17.74
N ALA A 83 -28.58 -18.28 18.13
CA ALA A 83 -28.60 -19.45 19.01
C ALA A 83 -29.12 -19.10 20.41
N ALA A 84 -28.67 -17.97 20.98
CA ALA A 84 -29.16 -17.49 22.27
C ALA A 84 -30.65 -17.13 22.23
N ALA A 85 -31.10 -16.44 21.18
CA ALA A 85 -32.51 -16.12 20.96
C ALA A 85 -33.38 -17.39 20.78
N ALA A 86 -32.84 -18.45 20.17
CA ALA A 86 -33.53 -19.73 20.07
C ALA A 86 -33.73 -20.39 21.45
N VAL A 87 -32.74 -20.30 22.35
CA VAL A 87 -32.87 -20.78 23.73
C VAL A 87 -33.93 -19.98 24.49
N ASP A 88 -33.93 -18.65 24.37
CA ASP A 88 -34.92 -17.79 25.03
C ASP A 88 -36.35 -18.03 24.53
N ARG A 89 -36.53 -18.41 23.25
CA ARG A 89 -37.85 -18.82 22.74
C ARG A 89 -38.35 -20.12 23.36
N GLN A 90 -37.44 -21.05 23.68
CA GLN A 90 -37.78 -22.31 24.34
C GLN A 90 -38.02 -22.11 25.84
N ASN A 91 -37.24 -21.24 26.48
CA ASN A 91 -37.39 -20.90 27.89
C ASN A 91 -37.13 -19.40 28.15
N PRO A 92 -38.19 -18.57 28.10
CA PRO A 92 -38.06 -17.12 28.26
C PRO A 92 -37.51 -16.66 29.61
N SER A 93 -37.53 -17.51 30.64
CA SER A 93 -37.07 -17.15 31.98
C SER A 93 -35.53 -17.06 32.09
N LEU A 94 -34.79 -17.65 31.15
CA LEU A 94 -33.33 -17.67 31.18
C LEU A 94 -32.71 -16.35 30.71
N THR A 95 -33.35 -15.65 29.77
CA THR A 95 -32.87 -14.37 29.21
C THR A 95 -31.41 -14.43 28.73
N VAL A 96 -31.03 -15.55 28.12
CA VAL A 96 -29.69 -15.88 27.65
C VAL A 96 -29.17 -14.82 26.68
N GLN A 97 -29.97 -14.41 25.70
CA GLN A 97 -29.57 -13.43 24.70
C GLN A 97 -29.19 -12.10 25.36
N ARG A 98 -30.03 -11.59 26.26
CA ARG A 98 -29.77 -10.33 27.00
C ARG A 98 -28.58 -10.47 27.94
N THR A 99 -28.31 -11.66 28.46
CA THR A 99 -27.14 -11.91 29.31
C THR A 99 -25.85 -11.89 28.50
N ILE A 100 -25.85 -12.49 27.29
CA ILE A 100 -24.68 -12.52 26.40
C ILE A 100 -24.46 -11.15 25.73
N PHE A 101 -25.54 -10.47 25.32
CA PHE A 101 -25.53 -9.20 24.60
C PHE A 101 -26.34 -8.14 25.38
N PRO A 102 -25.83 -7.60 26.49
CA PRO A 102 -26.58 -6.69 27.36
C PRO A 102 -26.98 -5.38 26.67
N SER A 103 -26.17 -4.95 25.70
CA SER A 103 -26.41 -3.74 24.89
C SER A 103 -26.97 -4.07 23.49
N GLY A 104 -27.26 -5.35 23.22
CA GLY A 104 -27.53 -5.87 21.88
C GLY A 104 -26.24 -6.14 21.07
N TYR A 105 -26.33 -7.04 20.09
CA TYR A 105 -25.15 -7.54 19.38
C TYR A 105 -24.34 -6.43 18.68
N GLY A 106 -25.03 -5.47 18.03
CA GLY A 106 -24.38 -4.42 17.22
C GLY A 106 -23.65 -3.35 18.05
N ALA A 107 -23.90 -3.30 19.36
CA ALA A 107 -23.16 -2.43 20.27
C ALA A 107 -21.84 -3.07 20.73
N ASP A 108 -21.82 -4.40 20.85
CA ASP A 108 -20.70 -5.16 21.42
C ASP A 108 -19.62 -5.50 20.38
N ILE A 109 -19.97 -5.60 19.09
CA ILE A 109 -19.05 -5.97 18.01
C ILE A 109 -19.21 -4.97 16.86
N LYS A 110 -18.14 -4.22 16.59
CA LYS A 110 -18.03 -3.29 15.46
C LYS A 110 -16.76 -3.61 14.68
N ARG A 111 -16.78 -3.29 13.39
CA ARG A 111 -15.62 -3.37 12.49
C ARG A 111 -14.56 -2.38 12.94
N ASP A 112 -13.58 -2.87 13.67
CA ASP A 112 -12.54 -2.04 14.27
C ASP A 112 -11.28 -2.86 14.57
N GLY A 113 -10.96 -3.82 13.71
CA GLY A 113 -9.69 -4.56 13.76
C GLY A 113 -9.39 -5.15 15.15
N ASN A 114 -8.32 -4.66 15.78
CA ASN A 114 -7.91 -5.12 17.11
C ASN A 114 -8.92 -4.81 18.22
N ALA A 115 -9.69 -3.72 18.12
CA ALA A 115 -10.70 -3.40 19.13
C ALA A 115 -11.84 -4.42 19.13
N GLN A 116 -12.20 -4.95 17.95
CA GLN A 116 -13.17 -6.04 17.82
C GLN A 116 -12.68 -7.32 18.51
N LEU A 117 -11.40 -7.67 18.34
CA LEU A 117 -10.78 -8.83 19.03
C LEU A 117 -10.86 -8.72 20.55
N ASN A 118 -10.65 -7.51 21.10
CA ASN A 118 -10.72 -7.28 22.54
C ASN A 118 -12.13 -7.50 23.10
N ALA A 119 -13.17 -7.28 22.30
CA ALA A 119 -14.56 -7.49 22.69
C ALA A 119 -14.95 -8.98 22.78
N LEU A 120 -14.22 -9.88 22.12
CA LEU A 120 -14.53 -11.32 22.11
C LEU A 120 -14.33 -11.99 23.48
N THR A 121 -13.33 -11.56 24.25
CA THR A 121 -13.05 -12.14 25.58
C THR A 121 -14.24 -12.01 26.53
N PRO A 122 -14.78 -10.80 26.81
CA PRO A 122 -15.92 -10.67 27.69
C PRO A 122 -17.19 -11.33 27.10
N LEU A 123 -17.35 -11.37 25.77
CA LEU A 123 -18.44 -12.09 25.11
C LEU A 123 -18.41 -13.59 25.46
N ARG A 124 -17.24 -14.24 25.33
CA ARG A 124 -17.06 -15.65 25.69
C ARG A 124 -17.39 -15.92 27.15
N VAL A 125 -16.91 -15.07 28.06
CA VAL A 125 -17.18 -15.20 29.50
C VAL A 125 -18.68 -15.24 29.78
N ARG A 126 -19.47 -14.38 29.11
CA ARG A 126 -20.93 -14.34 29.28
C ARG A 126 -21.65 -15.53 28.64
N ALA A 127 -21.14 -16.05 27.51
CA ALA A 127 -21.73 -17.17 26.81
C ALA A 127 -21.39 -18.54 27.41
N GLN A 128 -20.22 -18.67 28.07
CA GLN A 128 -19.69 -19.94 28.57
C GLN A 128 -20.65 -20.73 29.48
N PRO A 129 -21.39 -20.11 30.44
CA PRO A 129 -22.29 -20.85 31.32
C PRO A 129 -23.42 -21.58 30.58
N PHE A 130 -23.80 -21.10 29.40
CA PHE A 130 -24.88 -21.65 28.60
C PHE A 130 -24.42 -22.74 27.62
N ALA A 131 -23.12 -22.79 27.30
CA ALA A 131 -22.57 -23.67 26.28
C ALA A 131 -22.78 -25.17 26.60
N VAL A 132 -22.70 -25.56 27.87
CA VAL A 132 -22.84 -26.97 28.29
C VAL A 132 -24.27 -27.48 28.08
N ALA A 133 -25.27 -26.67 28.39
CA ALA A 133 -26.68 -27.04 28.29
C ALA A 133 -27.25 -26.84 26.88
N HIS A 134 -26.61 -25.99 26.05
CA HIS A 134 -27.13 -25.58 24.76
C HIS A 134 -26.09 -25.79 23.65
N PRO A 135 -26.15 -26.93 22.91
CA PRO A 135 -25.11 -27.29 21.94
C PRO A 135 -24.97 -26.29 20.79
N GLY A 136 -26.04 -25.57 20.42
CA GLY A 136 -25.97 -24.49 19.42
C GLY A 136 -25.07 -23.33 19.86
N ILE A 137 -25.08 -22.98 21.15
CA ILE A 137 -24.20 -21.96 21.71
C ILE A 137 -22.75 -22.46 21.74
N ALA A 138 -22.51 -23.71 22.14
CA ALA A 138 -21.17 -24.30 22.12
C ALA A 138 -20.58 -24.36 20.70
N ALA A 139 -21.38 -24.72 19.70
CA ALA A 139 -20.96 -24.74 18.30
C ALA A 139 -20.61 -23.33 17.79
N ALA A 140 -21.43 -22.32 18.13
CA ALA A 140 -21.15 -20.93 17.77
C ALA A 140 -19.86 -20.40 18.42
N LEU A 141 -19.59 -20.72 19.69
CA LEU A 141 -18.34 -20.37 20.35
C LEU A 141 -17.11 -21.00 19.67
N THR A 142 -17.21 -22.27 19.27
CA THR A 142 -16.14 -22.94 18.52
C THR A 142 -15.88 -22.27 17.17
N ALA A 143 -16.95 -21.86 16.47
CA ALA A 143 -16.83 -21.12 15.21
C ALA A 143 -16.18 -19.74 15.40
N ILE A 144 -16.54 -19.02 16.48
CA ILE A 144 -15.91 -17.75 16.85
C ILE A 144 -14.42 -17.93 17.13
N ASP A 145 -14.00 -18.99 17.80
CA ASP A 145 -12.57 -19.25 18.06
C ASP A 145 -11.77 -19.47 16.77
N ALA A 146 -12.34 -20.22 15.82
CA ALA A 146 -11.74 -20.41 14.50
C ALA A 146 -11.67 -19.10 13.69
N ALA A 147 -12.75 -18.32 13.69
CA ALA A 147 -12.80 -17.03 13.02
C ALA A 147 -11.85 -16.01 13.65
N GLU A 148 -11.72 -15.97 14.98
CA GLU A 148 -10.75 -15.13 15.68
C GLU A 148 -9.31 -15.47 15.27
N ALA A 149 -8.97 -16.76 15.20
CA ALA A 149 -7.64 -17.19 14.79
C ALA A 149 -7.34 -16.76 13.33
N ALA A 150 -8.30 -16.91 12.42
CA ALA A 150 -8.19 -16.45 11.04
C ALA A 150 -8.04 -14.92 10.96
N PHE A 151 -8.82 -14.17 11.74
CA PHE A 151 -8.75 -12.71 11.75
C PHE A 151 -7.41 -12.19 12.29
N LYS A 152 -6.89 -12.78 13.36
CA LYS A 152 -5.54 -12.49 13.87
C LYS A 152 -4.46 -12.75 12.82
N ALA A 153 -4.57 -13.87 12.09
CA ALA A 153 -3.64 -14.21 11.02
C ALA A 153 -3.70 -13.18 9.87
N ALA A 154 -4.90 -12.76 9.47
CA ALA A 154 -5.09 -11.74 8.43
C ALA A 154 -4.50 -10.38 8.85
N LEU A 155 -4.70 -9.95 10.10
CA LEU A 155 -4.10 -8.72 10.63
C LEU A 155 -2.56 -8.77 10.62
N ALA A 156 -1.97 -9.89 11.03
CA ALA A 156 -0.53 -10.08 10.99
C ALA A 156 0.03 -10.09 9.55
N ALA A 157 -0.69 -10.71 8.61
CA ALA A 157 -0.35 -10.70 7.20
C ALA A 157 -0.38 -9.28 6.62
N ARG A 158 -1.42 -8.49 6.95
CA ARG A 158 -1.51 -7.08 6.55
C ARG A 158 -0.35 -6.26 7.09
N VAL A 159 -0.01 -6.37 8.37
CA VAL A 159 1.14 -5.65 8.96
C VAL A 159 2.44 -5.99 8.22
N THR A 160 2.62 -7.27 7.85
CA THR A 160 3.78 -7.72 7.08
C THR A 160 3.80 -7.11 5.67
N ALA A 161 2.65 -7.10 4.97
CA ALA A 161 2.53 -6.54 3.64
C ALA A 161 2.73 -5.01 3.62
N ASP A 162 2.15 -4.29 4.58
CA ASP A 162 2.35 -2.85 4.76
C ASP A 162 3.83 -2.52 5.02
N GLY A 163 4.50 -3.33 5.85
CA GLY A 163 5.93 -3.21 6.12
C GLY A 163 6.79 -3.43 4.86
N GLU A 164 6.43 -4.41 4.04
CA GLU A 164 7.11 -4.71 2.78
C GLU A 164 6.89 -3.61 1.72
N ALA A 165 5.67 -3.07 1.62
CA ALA A 165 5.38 -1.92 0.75
C ALA A 165 6.18 -0.67 1.18
N ALA A 166 6.32 -0.44 2.48
CA ALA A 166 7.17 0.65 3.01
C ALA A 166 8.66 0.43 2.70
N ARG A 167 9.15 -0.80 2.87
CA ARG A 167 10.55 -1.18 2.59
C ARG A 167 10.89 -0.99 1.12
N THR A 168 10.09 -1.56 0.22
CA THR A 168 10.31 -1.46 -1.24
C THR A 168 10.22 -0.01 -1.73
N PHE A 169 9.33 0.80 -1.15
CA PHE A 169 9.30 2.23 -1.43
C PHE A 169 10.59 2.95 -1.01
N ALA A 170 11.13 2.64 0.17
CA ALA A 170 12.40 3.21 0.64
C ALA A 170 13.58 2.81 -0.26
N GLU A 171 13.63 1.54 -0.69
CA GLU A 171 14.64 1.06 -1.64
C GLU A 171 14.52 1.77 -3.00
N GLU A 172 13.29 2.00 -3.46
CA GLU A 172 13.04 2.79 -4.67
C GLU A 172 13.57 4.22 -4.55
N LEU A 173 13.40 4.87 -3.39
CA LEU A 173 13.95 6.21 -3.12
C LEU A 173 15.48 6.23 -3.15
N GLU A 174 16.14 5.22 -2.61
CA GLU A 174 17.60 5.07 -2.72
C GLU A 174 18.05 4.82 -4.17
N GLY A 175 17.28 4.03 -4.94
CA GLY A 175 17.48 3.88 -6.38
C GLY A 175 17.39 5.21 -7.14
N ARG A 176 16.40 6.05 -6.81
CA ARG A 176 16.27 7.41 -7.37
C ARG A 176 17.48 8.28 -7.00
N ARG A 177 17.94 8.21 -5.74
CA ARG A 177 19.13 8.94 -5.26
C ARG A 177 20.39 8.54 -6.01
N ALA A 178 20.62 7.24 -6.22
CA ALA A 178 21.78 6.73 -6.97
C ALA A 178 21.79 7.27 -8.41
N VAL A 179 20.64 7.32 -9.08
CA VAL A 179 20.52 7.92 -10.42
C VAL A 179 20.86 9.41 -10.41
N ARG A 180 20.39 10.17 -9.40
CA ARG A 180 20.74 11.60 -9.28
C ARG A 180 22.25 11.81 -9.12
N GLN A 181 22.86 11.08 -8.18
CA GLN A 181 24.30 11.16 -7.92
C GLN A 181 25.12 10.81 -9.16
N GLN A 182 24.72 9.78 -9.92
CA GLN A 182 25.40 9.42 -11.16
C GLN A 182 25.24 10.50 -12.24
N LEU A 183 24.07 11.14 -12.37
CA LEU A 183 23.88 12.24 -13.31
C LEU A 183 24.71 13.48 -12.94
N ASP A 184 24.82 13.80 -11.65
CA ASP A 184 25.64 14.91 -11.16
C ASP A 184 27.13 14.65 -11.38
N SER A 185 27.60 13.43 -11.07
CA SER A 185 28.97 12.98 -11.35
C SER A 185 29.29 13.03 -12.85
N ALA A 186 28.40 12.50 -13.70
CA ALA A 186 28.53 12.53 -15.15
C ALA A 186 28.59 13.97 -15.68
N TYR A 187 27.82 14.89 -15.10
CA TYR A 187 27.84 16.30 -15.49
C TYR A 187 29.20 16.94 -15.20
N GLY A 188 29.78 16.70 -14.01
CA GLY A 188 31.12 17.17 -13.66
C GLY A 188 32.18 16.66 -14.65
N ARG A 189 32.21 15.33 -14.88
CA ARG A 189 33.18 14.70 -15.80
C ARG A 189 33.05 15.19 -17.24
N LEU A 190 31.83 15.39 -17.75
CA LEU A 190 31.63 15.93 -19.09
C LEU A 190 32.01 17.42 -19.18
N ARG A 191 31.77 18.20 -18.13
CA ARG A 191 32.19 19.60 -18.08
C ARG A 191 33.71 19.72 -18.13
N ASP A 192 34.42 18.85 -17.41
CA ASP A 192 35.89 18.80 -17.41
C ASP A 192 36.43 18.33 -18.76
N HIS A 193 35.81 17.31 -19.37
CA HIS A 193 36.17 16.84 -20.70
C HIS A 193 35.99 17.93 -21.78
N TYR A 194 34.92 18.73 -21.69
CA TYR A 194 34.64 19.85 -22.58
C TYR A 194 35.13 21.21 -22.03
N LYS A 195 36.29 21.27 -21.37
CA LYS A 195 36.81 22.48 -20.70
C LYS A 195 36.76 23.75 -21.56
N ALA A 196 37.08 23.64 -22.85
CA ALA A 196 37.04 24.77 -23.79
C ALA A 196 35.62 25.21 -24.19
N ARG A 197 34.64 24.31 -24.09
CA ARG A 197 33.22 24.56 -24.44
C ARG A 197 32.28 23.86 -23.45
N PRO A 198 32.18 24.33 -22.19
CA PRO A 198 31.39 23.66 -21.15
C PRO A 198 29.90 23.49 -21.51
N ALA A 199 29.35 24.39 -22.33
CA ALA A 199 27.97 24.30 -22.81
C ALA A 199 27.67 23.03 -23.63
N LEU A 200 28.68 22.34 -24.17
CA LEU A 200 28.50 21.06 -24.86
C LEU A 200 28.08 19.95 -23.88
N ALA A 201 28.56 19.98 -22.64
CA ALA A 201 28.19 19.00 -21.61
C ALA A 201 26.68 19.02 -21.33
N GLU A 202 26.05 20.21 -21.33
CA GLU A 202 24.61 20.34 -21.09
C GLU A 202 23.74 19.59 -22.10
N ARG A 203 24.24 19.34 -23.32
CA ARG A 203 23.48 18.64 -24.38
C ARG A 203 23.24 17.16 -24.04
N TYR A 204 23.93 16.61 -23.04
CA TYR A 204 23.79 15.23 -22.60
C TYR A 204 22.78 15.06 -21.45
N PHE A 205 22.15 16.16 -21.03
CA PHE A 205 21.17 16.17 -19.95
C PHE A 205 19.85 16.76 -20.41
N LEU A 206 18.77 16.17 -19.91
CA LEU A 206 17.42 16.62 -20.28
C LEU A 206 17.16 17.99 -19.64
N LYS A 207 16.82 18.98 -20.46
CA LYS A 207 16.39 20.30 -19.98
C LYS A 207 14.90 20.25 -19.63
N ALA A 208 14.55 20.60 -18.39
CA ALA A 208 13.15 20.74 -17.99
C ALA A 208 12.53 21.93 -18.75
N GLY A 209 11.53 21.68 -19.60
CA GLY A 209 10.71 22.75 -20.19
C GLY A 209 10.66 22.88 -21.73
N THR A 210 10.68 21.80 -22.51
CA THR A 210 10.38 21.87 -23.96
C THR A 210 9.01 21.29 -24.35
N SER A 211 8.06 21.19 -23.42
CA SER A 211 6.64 21.05 -23.79
C SER A 211 5.96 22.43 -23.79
N ARG A 212 6.41 23.34 -24.66
CA ARG A 212 5.46 24.32 -25.20
C ARG A 212 4.63 23.56 -26.22
N ALA A 213 3.52 22.97 -25.77
CA ALA A 213 2.40 22.75 -26.67
C ALA A 213 2.06 24.13 -27.25
N LYS A 214 2.44 24.38 -28.50
CA LYS A 214 1.89 25.50 -29.26
C LYS A 214 0.39 25.22 -29.33
N LYS A 215 -0.40 25.92 -28.50
CA LYS A 215 -1.84 26.02 -28.68
C LYS A 215 -2.03 26.71 -30.03
N VAL A 216 -2.26 25.93 -31.07
CA VAL A 216 -2.57 26.42 -32.40
C VAL A 216 -3.96 27.04 -32.32
N GLY A 217 -4.03 28.37 -32.46
CA GLY A 217 -5.22 29.09 -32.88
C GLY A 217 -6.36 29.21 -31.86
N SER A 218 -6.25 30.15 -30.91
CA SER A 218 -7.43 30.91 -30.47
C SER A 218 -7.33 32.32 -31.05
N LYS A 219 -8.10 32.58 -32.11
CA LYS A 219 -8.28 33.92 -32.66
C LYS A 219 -8.98 34.82 -31.62
N PRO A 220 -8.71 36.13 -31.61
CA PRO A 220 -9.38 37.07 -30.71
C PRO A 220 -10.81 37.34 -31.22
N VAL A 221 -11.80 37.15 -30.35
CA VAL A 221 -13.18 37.60 -30.57
C VAL A 221 -13.23 39.09 -30.26
N ALA A 222 -13.68 39.89 -31.24
CA ALA A 222 -13.96 41.31 -31.06
C ALA A 222 -15.27 41.50 -30.27
N PRO A 223 -15.41 42.60 -29.50
CA PRO A 223 -16.54 42.83 -28.62
C PRO A 223 -17.71 43.47 -29.37
N SER A 224 -18.94 43.15 -28.97
CA SER A 224 -20.11 43.98 -29.25
C SER A 224 -21.11 43.91 -28.09
N PRO A 225 -21.90 44.97 -27.90
CA PRO A 225 -22.22 45.51 -26.58
C PRO A 225 -23.64 45.21 -26.09
N GLU A 226 -23.78 45.35 -24.77
CA GLU A 226 -24.94 45.77 -23.98
C GLU A 226 -26.37 45.37 -24.42
N THR A 227 -27.03 44.59 -23.57
CA THR A 227 -28.43 44.86 -23.18
C THR A 227 -28.63 44.47 -21.71
N THR A 228 -29.00 45.46 -20.91
CA THR A 228 -29.30 45.44 -19.47
C THR A 228 -30.78 45.03 -19.21
N PRO A 229 -31.31 45.09 -17.98
CA PRO A 229 -31.43 44.04 -16.97
C PRO A 229 -32.87 43.49 -16.79
N GLY A 230 -32.98 42.28 -16.23
CA GLY A 230 -34.22 41.72 -15.69
C GLY A 230 -33.96 41.11 -14.32
N ARG A 231 -34.61 41.67 -13.31
CA ARG A 231 -34.55 41.40 -11.87
C ARG A 231 -35.62 40.36 -11.49
N GLU A 232 -35.28 39.37 -10.66
CA GLU A 232 -36.14 38.66 -9.68
C GLU A 232 -35.30 37.52 -9.06
N GLN A 233 -34.72 37.69 -7.86
CA GLN A 233 -35.28 37.40 -6.53
C GLN A 233 -35.82 35.98 -6.33
N GLY A 234 -35.18 35.23 -5.43
CA GLY A 234 -35.91 34.31 -4.54
C GLY A 234 -35.29 32.92 -4.30
N ALA A 235 -35.06 32.62 -3.01
CA ALA A 235 -34.84 31.31 -2.39
C ALA A 235 -33.47 30.64 -2.70
N GLY A 236 -32.58 30.40 -1.73
CA GLY A 236 -32.84 29.93 -0.38
C GLY A 236 -32.51 28.44 -0.31
N CYS A 237 -31.23 28.08 -0.31
CA CYS A 237 -30.75 26.74 0.03
C CYS A 237 -29.59 26.87 1.00
N GLU A 238 -29.90 26.63 2.28
CA GLU A 238 -28.93 26.33 3.34
C GLU A 238 -28.12 25.09 2.97
N ALA A 239 -26.80 25.19 3.08
CA ALA A 239 -25.89 24.06 3.04
C ALA A 239 -25.41 23.76 4.49
N PRO A 240 -25.45 22.50 4.94
CA PRO A 240 -24.91 22.14 6.24
C PRO A 240 -23.37 22.15 6.19
N GLN A 241 -22.77 22.80 7.19
CA GLN A 241 -21.35 22.71 7.48
C GLN A 241 -21.07 21.35 8.12
N THR A 242 -20.27 20.53 7.45
CA THR A 242 -19.67 19.31 8.01
C THR A 242 -18.16 19.36 7.81
N GLU A 243 -17.45 18.81 8.80
CA GLU A 243 -16.05 18.38 8.80
C GLU A 243 -14.97 19.41 9.20
N ALA A 244 -14.77 19.51 10.52
CA ALA A 244 -13.48 19.87 11.10
C ALA A 244 -13.24 19.06 12.39
N ALA A 245 -13.03 17.74 12.28
CA ALA A 245 -12.48 16.91 13.36
C ALA A 245 -12.07 15.51 12.85
N SER A 246 -10.86 15.34 12.30
CA SER A 246 -10.23 14.01 12.16
C SER A 246 -8.74 14.03 11.73
N LEU A 247 -7.95 15.01 12.17
CA LEU A 247 -6.50 15.06 11.87
C LEU A 247 -5.58 14.85 13.08
N SER A 248 -6.06 14.29 14.20
CA SER A 248 -5.23 14.06 15.39
C SER A 248 -4.84 12.62 15.69
N GLU A 249 -5.34 11.60 14.97
CA GLU A 249 -5.03 10.19 15.27
C GLU A 249 -3.90 9.57 14.42
N GLU A 250 -3.60 10.09 13.22
CA GLU A 250 -2.48 9.59 12.42
C GLU A 250 -1.08 9.98 12.96
N ALA A 251 -1.01 10.97 13.87
CA ALA A 251 0.26 11.38 14.48
C ALA A 251 0.74 10.40 15.56
N SER A 252 -0.16 9.61 16.18
CA SER A 252 0.21 8.71 17.28
C SER A 252 0.70 7.33 16.81
N ALA A 253 0.34 6.90 15.60
CA ALA A 253 0.78 5.61 15.06
C ALA A 253 2.25 5.59 14.60
N ARG A 254 2.84 6.75 14.30
CA ARG A 254 4.26 6.85 13.88
C ARG A 254 5.26 6.73 15.04
N GLN A 255 4.83 6.90 16.29
CA GLN A 255 5.74 6.86 17.44
C GLN A 255 5.99 5.43 17.95
N VAL A 256 5.12 4.46 17.64
CA VAL A 256 5.25 3.07 18.12
C VAL A 256 6.19 2.24 17.22
N VAL A 257 6.31 2.56 15.93
CA VAL A 257 7.19 1.83 15.00
C VAL A 257 8.69 2.17 15.22
N ALA A 258 9.00 3.35 15.79
CA ALA A 258 10.37 3.76 16.09
C ALA A 258 10.97 3.03 17.32
N ALA A 259 10.15 2.53 18.24
CA ALA A 259 10.63 1.84 19.45
C ALA A 259 10.96 0.36 19.22
N ALA A 260 10.32 -0.29 18.24
CA ALA A 260 10.57 -1.70 17.93
C ALA A 260 11.88 -1.96 17.14
N SER A 261 12.55 -0.91 16.66
CA SER A 261 13.80 -1.03 15.89
C SER A 261 15.08 -0.95 16.74
N SER A 262 15.00 -0.69 18.06
CA SER A 262 16.18 -0.49 18.92
C SER A 262 16.55 -1.68 19.83
N GLU A 263 15.76 -2.76 19.90
CA GLU A 263 16.04 -3.89 20.83
C GLU A 263 16.51 -5.19 20.16
N GLY A 264 16.72 -5.22 18.84
CA GLY A 264 17.03 -6.47 18.10
C GLY A 264 18.47 -6.64 17.60
N ALA A 265 19.43 -5.84 18.04
CA ALA A 265 20.81 -5.87 17.52
C ALA A 265 21.81 -6.43 18.53
N ALA A 266 21.63 -7.68 18.96
CA ALA A 266 22.70 -8.46 19.58
C ALA A 266 22.53 -9.95 19.30
N ALA A 267 23.58 -10.53 18.71
CA ALA A 267 23.83 -11.96 18.52
C ALA A 267 23.09 -12.69 17.37
N SER A 268 23.76 -12.79 16.21
CA SER A 268 24.00 -14.11 15.61
C SER A 268 25.15 -14.04 14.60
N ASP A 269 26.33 -14.47 15.05
CA ASP A 269 27.40 -14.96 14.20
C ASP A 269 26.97 -16.24 13.47
N GLY A 270 27.35 -16.37 12.19
CA GLY A 270 27.69 -17.69 11.64
C GLY A 270 26.96 -18.16 10.39
N LYS A 271 27.75 -18.31 9.32
CA LYS A 271 27.64 -19.28 8.22
C LYS A 271 26.60 -19.03 7.11
N SER A 272 27.08 -18.29 6.12
CA SER A 272 27.21 -18.71 4.71
C SER A 272 26.59 -20.07 4.32
N ALA A 273 25.56 -20.03 3.47
CA ALA A 273 25.29 -21.07 2.47
C ALA A 273 24.48 -20.49 1.31
N ARG A 274 25.19 -20.16 0.21
CA ARG A 274 24.59 -20.01 -1.12
C ARG A 274 24.02 -21.37 -1.56
N GLY A 275 22.70 -21.50 -1.61
CA GLY A 275 22.01 -22.68 -2.13
C GLY A 275 21.12 -22.34 -3.32
N ARG A 276 21.54 -22.74 -4.51
CA ARG A 276 20.79 -22.65 -5.78
C ARG A 276 19.54 -23.52 -5.70
N LEU A 277 18.36 -22.98 -5.98
CA LEU A 277 17.16 -23.77 -6.22
C LEU A 277 17.07 -24.13 -7.71
N ALA A 278 17.41 -25.39 -7.98
CA ALA A 278 17.20 -26.06 -9.24
C ALA A 278 15.71 -26.33 -9.47
N ARG A 279 15.29 -26.03 -10.71
CA ARG A 279 14.02 -26.34 -11.34
C ARG A 279 13.81 -27.87 -11.37
N ALA A 280 12.88 -28.38 -10.57
CA ALA A 280 12.38 -29.74 -10.69
C ALA A 280 11.19 -29.77 -11.66
N THR A 281 11.41 -30.36 -12.83
CA THR A 281 10.37 -30.74 -13.78
C THR A 281 9.58 -31.91 -13.21
N ARG A 282 8.29 -31.69 -12.91
CA ARG A 282 7.30 -32.75 -12.68
C ARG A 282 7.02 -33.45 -14.01
N GLY A 283 7.23 -34.76 -14.04
CA GLY A 283 6.58 -35.64 -15.00
C GLY A 283 5.12 -35.87 -14.60
N VAL A 284 4.31 -36.24 -15.59
CA VAL A 284 3.22 -37.24 -15.59
C VAL A 284 2.39 -36.99 -16.86
N THR A 285 2.41 -37.98 -17.76
CA THR A 285 1.36 -38.42 -18.70
C THR A 285 2.06 -39.42 -19.64
N GLU A 286 1.52 -40.53 -20.09
CA GLU A 286 0.33 -41.33 -19.81
C GLU A 286 0.50 -42.58 -20.71
N VAL A 287 -0.24 -43.62 -20.37
CA VAL A 287 -0.38 -44.95 -20.98
C VAL A 287 -0.51 -44.96 -22.52
N ALA A 288 0.13 -45.94 -23.19
CA ALA A 288 -0.44 -46.57 -24.39
C ALA A 288 0.16 -47.96 -24.70
N SER A 289 -0.76 -48.91 -24.84
CA SER A 289 -0.77 -50.27 -25.36
C SER A 289 0.25 -50.73 -26.42
N ALA A 290 0.61 -52.01 -26.36
CA ALA A 290 0.63 -53.00 -27.47
C ALA A 290 1.19 -54.34 -26.93
N THR A 291 0.35 -55.38 -26.83
CA THR A 291 0.42 -56.65 -27.62
C THR A 291 1.76 -57.35 -27.62
#